data_AF-A0A931DGE7-F1
#
_entry.id   AF-A0A931DGE7-F1
#
_cell.length_a   1.000
_cell.length_b   1.000
_cell.length_c   1.000
_cell.angle_alpha   90.00
_cell.angle_beta   90.00
_cell.angle_gamma   90.00
#
_symmetry.space_group_name_H-M   'P 1'
#
loop_
_entity.id
_entity.type
_entity.pdbx_description
1 polymer ?
#
loop_
_entity_poly.entity_id
_entity_poly.type
_entity_poly.pdbx_seq_one_letter_code
_entity_poly.pdbx_strand_id
1 'polypeptide(L)' 'MPCPRPPFSNDAVWLVVAQVRREFPGVVAWYGWATRSWWAYVPLRDGARLVEAPTPRVLREAIENAAHRPFPKGPL' A
#
# COMPACT_ATOMS: atom_id res chain seq x y z
N MET A 1 11.59 -29.79 1.40
CA MET A 1 10.64 -28.97 2.16
C MET A 1 9.68 -28.34 1.17
N PRO A 2 8.34 -28.48 1.32
CA PRO A 2 7.42 -27.72 0.49
C PRO A 2 7.58 -26.23 0.80
N CYS A 3 7.68 -25.38 -0.23
CA CYS A 3 7.65 -23.94 -0.04
C CYS A 3 6.33 -23.57 0.68
N PRO A 4 6.36 -22.77 1.76
CA PRO A 4 5.14 -22.35 2.42
C PRO A 4 4.23 -21.67 1.40
N ARG A 5 2.98 -22.13 1.32
CA ARG A 5 2.04 -21.52 0.39
C ARG A 5 1.88 -20.04 0.75
N PRO A 6 1.88 -19.14 -0.26
CA PRO A 6 1.61 -17.75 -0.01
C PRO A 6 0.27 -17.56 0.74
N PRO A 7 0.17 -16.56 1.62
CA PRO A 7 -1.05 -16.31 2.38
C PRO A 7 -2.24 -15.89 1.50
N PHE A 8 -1.99 -15.51 0.24
CA PHE A 8 -3.00 -15.09 -0.73
C PHE A 8 -2.75 -15.79 -2.08
N SER A 9 -3.80 -16.03 -2.85
CA SER A 9 -3.68 -16.34 -4.28
C SER A 9 -3.46 -15.06 -5.08
N ASN A 10 -2.91 -15.17 -6.31
CA ASN A 10 -2.74 -14.01 -7.19
C ASN A 10 -4.05 -13.26 -7.45
N ASP A 11 -5.17 -13.98 -7.63
CA ASP A 11 -6.48 -13.35 -7.85
C ASP A 11 -6.93 -12.50 -6.65
N ALA A 12 -6.71 -13.01 -5.43
CA ALA A 12 -7.01 -12.26 -4.21
C ALA A 12 -6.14 -11.01 -4.10
N VAL A 13 -4.87 -11.09 -4.50
CA VAL A 13 -3.99 -9.92 -4.54
C VAL A 13 -4.51 -8.88 -5.54
N TRP A 14 -4.88 -9.32 -6.74
CA TRP A 14 -5.41 -8.43 -7.78
C TRP A 14 -6.71 -7.74 -7.38
N LEU A 15 -7.63 -8.43 -6.71
CA LEU A 15 -8.88 -7.84 -6.23
C LEU A 15 -8.63 -6.69 -5.26
N VAL A 16 -7.69 -6.87 -4.33
CA VAL A 16 -7.30 -5.81 -3.37
C VAL A 16 -6.64 -4.64 -4.10
N VAL A 17 -5.71 -4.89 -5.02
CA VAL A 17 -5.05 -3.82 -5.79
C VAL A 17 -6.06 -3.04 -6.62
N ALA A 18 -7.00 -3.73 -7.27
CA ALA A 18 -8.06 -3.10 -8.06
C ALA A 18 -8.99 -2.26 -7.18
N GLN A 19 -9.33 -2.74 -5.98
CA GLN A 19 -10.11 -1.99 -5.01
C GLN A 19 -9.38 -0.71 -4.57
N VAL A 20 -8.11 -0.81 -4.19
CA VAL A 20 -7.30 0.35 -3.77
C VAL A 20 -7.20 1.39 -4.89
N ARG A 21 -6.95 0.96 -6.13
CA ARG A 21 -6.90 1.88 -7.29
C ARG A 21 -8.21 2.61 -7.55
N ARG A 22 -9.35 1.97 -7.24
CA ARG A 22 -10.68 2.56 -7.38
C ARG A 22 -10.97 3.58 -6.28
N GLU A 23 -10.59 3.27 -5.05
CA GLU A 23 -10.80 4.13 -3.87
C GLU A 23 -9.85 5.33 -3.84
N PHE A 24 -8.61 5.12 -4.29
CA PHE A 24 -7.53 6.13 -4.25
C PHE A 24 -6.90 6.31 -5.64
N PRO A 25 -7.50 7.15 -6.50
CA PRO A 25 -6.95 7.43 -7.83
C PRO A 25 -5.50 7.91 -7.76
N GLY A 26 -4.61 7.29 -8.54
CA GLY A 26 -3.18 7.62 -8.59
C GLY A 26 -2.30 6.86 -7.59
N VAL A 27 -2.88 6.16 -6.61
CA VAL A 27 -2.13 5.28 -5.71
C VAL A 27 -1.75 3.98 -6.42
N VAL A 28 -0.48 3.59 -6.30
CA VAL A 28 0.02 2.30 -6.81
C VAL A 28 0.20 1.36 -5.64
N ALA A 29 -0.60 0.29 -5.57
CA ALA A 29 -0.51 -0.72 -4.51
C ALA A 29 -0.06 -2.08 -5.05
N TRP A 30 0.67 -2.84 -4.23
CA TRP A 30 1.12 -4.20 -4.53
C TRP A 30 1.32 -5.03 -3.25
N TYR A 31 1.43 -6.35 -3.39
CA TYR A 31 1.81 -7.25 -2.31
C TYR A 31 3.25 -7.72 -2.49
N GLY A 32 4.08 -7.53 -1.46
CA GLY A 32 5.46 -8.00 -1.43
C GLY A 32 5.52 -9.44 -0.91
N TRP A 33 5.71 -10.42 -1.80
CA TRP A 33 5.78 -11.83 -1.41
C TRP A 33 6.93 -12.15 -0.44
N ALA A 34 8.08 -11.50 -0.61
CA ALA A 34 9.25 -11.70 0.23
C ALA A 34 9.08 -11.11 1.64
N THR A 35 8.46 -9.93 1.75
CA THR A 35 8.22 -9.24 3.03
C THR A 35 6.91 -9.65 3.68
N ARG A 36 6.02 -10.30 2.92
CA ARG A 36 4.65 -10.66 3.30
C ARG A 36 3.79 -9.46 3.69
N SER A 37 4.13 -8.28 3.17
CA SER A 37 3.47 -7.01 3.45
C SER A 37 2.80 -6.44 2.20
N TRP A 38 1.74 -5.70 2.42
CA TRP A 38 1.15 -4.80 1.44
C TRP A 38 1.93 -3.49 1.40
N TRP A 39 2.08 -2.96 0.19
CA TRP A 39 2.76 -1.71 -0.06
C TRP A 39 1.89 -0.81 -0.91
N ALA A 40 1.99 0.49 -0.66
CA ALA A 40 1.41 1.48 -1.54
C ALA A 40 2.30 2.70 -1.69
N TYR A 41 2.45 3.14 -2.94
CA TYR A 41 3.04 4.41 -3.29
C TYR A 41 1.92 5.44 -3.44
N VAL A 42 1.90 6.40 -2.50
CA VAL A 42 0.87 7.43 -2.40
C VAL A 42 1.44 8.74 -2.93
N PRO A 43 0.98 9.23 -4.09
CA PRO A 43 1.39 10.55 -4.58
C PRO A 43 0.81 11.65 -3.68
N LEU A 44 1.63 12.65 -3.38
CA LEU A 44 1.29 13.80 -2.56
C LEU A 44 1.65 15.08 -3.32
N ARG A 45 1.11 16.23 -2.88
CA ARG A 45 1.33 17.51 -3.57
C ARG A 45 2.82 17.90 -3.68
N ASP A 46 3.62 17.58 -2.66
CA ASP A 46 5.04 17.92 -2.57
C ASP A 46 5.97 16.68 -2.60
N GLY A 47 5.52 15.57 -3.17
CA GLY A 47 6.33 14.36 -3.29
C GLY A 47 5.51 13.08 -3.29
N ALA A 48 6.06 12.02 -2.72
CA ALA A 48 5.32 10.77 -2.55
C ALA A 48 5.72 10.09 -1.26
N ARG A 49 4.81 9.25 -0.76
CA ARG A 49 5.03 8.46 0.44
C ARG A 49 4.83 6.99 0.14
N LEU A 50 5.81 6.20 0.55
CA LEU A 50 5.71 4.76 0.57
C LEU A 50 5.11 4.33 1.92
N VAL A 51 4.05 3.54 1.89
CA VAL A 51 3.44 2.94 3.09
C VAL A 51 3.52 1.42 3.01
N GLU A 52 3.80 0.81 4.16
CA GLU A 52 3.80 -0.64 4.36
C GLU A 52 2.70 -1.01 5.34
N ALA A 53 2.01 -2.13 5.09
CA ALA A 53 0.99 -2.64 5.99
C ALA A 53 0.90 -4.18 5.96
N PRO A 54 0.62 -4.83 7.09
CA PRO A 54 0.49 -6.29 7.14
C PRO A 54 -0.82 -6.81 6.53
N THR A 55 -1.84 -5.97 6.38
CA THR A 55 -3.17 -6.36 5.87
C THR A 55 -3.76 -5.33 4.92
N PRO A 56 -4.70 -5.71 4.02
CA PRO A 56 -5.38 -4.76 3.13
C PRO A 56 -6.12 -3.65 3.86
N ARG A 57 -6.70 -3.96 5.03
CA ARG A 57 -7.42 -2.97 5.84
C ARG A 57 -6.45 -1.91 6.38
N VAL A 58 -5.36 -2.35 7.00
CA VAL A 58 -4.33 -1.44 7.54
C VAL A 58 -3.67 -0.65 6.41
N LEU A 59 -3.55 -1.23 5.20
CA LEU A 59 -3.05 -0.50 4.04
C LEU A 59 -3.95 0.69 3.68
N ARG A 60 -5.27 0.49 3.63
CA ARG A 60 -6.22 1.59 3.34
C ARG A 60 -6.14 2.69 4.38
N GLU A 61 -6.18 2.32 5.67
CA GLU A 61 -6.03 3.27 6.78
C GLU A 61 -4.68 4.04 6.67
N ALA A 62 -3.59 3.37 6.27
CA ALA A 62 -2.29 4.00 6.07
C ALA A 62 -2.25 4.94 4.85
N ILE A 63 -2.92 4.59 3.74
CA ILE A 63 -3.06 5.44 2.55
C ILE A 63 -3.85 6.70 2.89
N GLU A 64 -4.98 6.56 3.58
CA GLU A 64 -5.78 7.69 4.06
C GLU A 64 -4.93 8.61 4.94
N ASN A 65 -4.27 8.06 5.95
CA ASN A 65 -3.41 8.86 6.85
C ASN A 65 -2.23 9.53 6.10
N ALA A 66 -1.69 8.89 5.06
CA ALA A 66 -0.64 9.47 4.23
C ALA A 66 -1.15 10.64 3.38
N ALA A 67 -2.36 10.53 2.81
CA ALA A 67 -2.97 11.57 1.99
C ALA A 67 -3.38 12.82 2.81
N HIS A 68 -3.82 12.63 4.06
CA HIS A 68 -4.31 13.73 4.91
C HIS A 68 -3.19 14.49 5.63
N ARG A 69 -2.00 13.91 5.82
CA ARG A 69 -0.92 14.55 6.57
C ARG A 69 0.00 15.32 5.62
N PRO A 70 0.07 16.68 5.70
CA PRO A 70 1.15 17.40 5.05
C PRO A 70 2.49 16.97 5.67
N PHE A 71 3.49 16.70 4.83
CA PHE A 71 4.85 16.48 5.30
C PHE A 71 5.29 17.66 6.18
N PRO A 72 5.83 17.44 7.39
CA PRO A 72 6.56 18.51 8.06
C PRO A 72 7.76 18.85 7.19
N LYS A 73 7.81 20.07 6.64
CA LYS A 73 9.02 20.58 6.00
C LYS A 73 10.11 20.58 7.06
N GLY A 74 11.16 19.77 6.86
CA GLY A 74 12.37 19.86 7.68
C GLY A 74 12.94 21.29 7.59
N PRO A 75 13.65 21.77 8.63
CA PRO A 75 14.15 23.14 8.64
C PRO A 75 15.14 23.34 7.49
N LEU A 76 15.02 24.52 6.86
CA LEU A 76 15.91 25.05 5.82
C LEU A 76 17.36 25.17 6.32
#